data_AF-A0A6B8RAU7-F1
#
_entry.id   AF-A0A6B8RAU7-F1
#
_cell.length_a   1.000
_cell.length_b   1.000
_cell.length_c   1.000
_cell.angle_alpha   90.00
_cell.angle_beta   90.00
_cell.angle_gamma   90.00
#
_symmetry.space_group_name_H-M   'P 1'
#
loop_
_entity.id
_entity.type
_entity.pdbx_description
1 polymer ?
#
loop_
_entity_poly.entity_id
_entity_poly.type
_entity_poly.pdbx_seq_one_letter_code
_entity_poly.pdbx_strand_id
1 'polypeptide(L)'
;MARGRKSNYINKLTSKDQAMLRAFRNCGFLQKSHLQDKLGLSDRRIENFIRDQYIEKCVVDNNKTKEAEYVYRLSKKGQELCKNHLNLSNFYASQSVRHDNALAKKYFEMSSEQQLSWLTERDWRDRFEAKISDLRFQGKDQRADELISLYKRNLLSLPDGGYSNGESIVAVEVTTSSYGNEEIQAKENFTQIMNAKFHEIKI
;
A
#
# COMPACT_ATOMS: atom_id res chain seq x y z
N MET A 1 -39.93 23.22 20.07
CA MET A 1 -39.45 22.18 19.12
C MET A 1 -37.93 22.15 19.16
N ALA A 2 -37.32 21.12 19.73
CA ALA A 2 -35.87 20.95 19.68
C ALA A 2 -35.48 20.57 18.24
N ARG A 3 -34.73 21.44 17.55
CA ARG A 3 -34.11 21.09 16.27
C ARG A 3 -33.16 19.92 16.53
N GLY A 4 -33.53 18.73 16.08
CA GLY A 4 -32.66 17.55 16.16
C GLY A 4 -31.29 17.89 15.58
N ARG A 5 -30.23 17.69 16.37
CA ARG A 5 -28.85 17.94 15.94
C ARG A 5 -28.62 17.06 14.72
N LYS A 6 -28.40 17.67 13.55
CA LYS A 6 -28.07 16.92 12.33
C LYS A 6 -26.91 15.97 12.65
N SER A 7 -27.08 14.71 12.29
CA SER A 7 -26.01 13.72 12.31
C SER A 7 -24.75 14.35 11.68
N ASN A 8 -23.66 14.40 12.44
CA ASN A 8 -22.40 14.95 11.96
C ASN A 8 -21.60 13.94 11.12
N TYR A 9 -22.13 12.73 10.89
CA TYR A 9 -21.43 11.65 10.19
C TYR A 9 -21.09 12.02 8.75
N ILE A 10 -20.02 11.42 8.23
CA ILE A 10 -19.63 11.52 6.84
C ILE A 10 -20.70 10.84 5.98
N ASN A 11 -21.50 11.65 5.29
CA ASN A 11 -22.59 11.16 4.44
C ASN A 11 -22.21 11.03 2.95
N LYS A 12 -21.11 11.65 2.51
CA LYS A 12 -20.61 11.59 1.13
C LYS A 12 -19.08 11.63 1.11
N LEU A 13 -18.48 10.83 0.22
CA LEU A 13 -17.06 10.84 -0.08
C LEU A 13 -16.78 11.82 -1.23
N THR A 14 -15.86 12.73 -0.99
CA THR A 14 -15.28 13.64 -1.98
C THR A 14 -14.13 12.96 -2.72
N SER A 15 -13.65 13.55 -3.82
CA SER A 15 -12.47 13.04 -4.55
C SER A 15 -11.23 12.95 -3.66
N LYS A 16 -11.02 13.95 -2.77
CA LYS A 16 -9.92 13.94 -1.79
C LYS A 16 -10.02 12.80 -0.78
N ASP A 17 -11.24 12.48 -0.34
CA ASP A 17 -11.45 11.34 0.56
C ASP A 17 -11.15 10.03 -0.15
N GLN A 18 -11.57 9.89 -1.42
CA GLN A 18 -11.27 8.69 -2.21
C GLN A 18 -9.77 8.52 -2.43
N ALA A 19 -9.06 9.61 -2.73
CA ALA A 19 -7.61 9.62 -2.86
C ALA A 19 -6.92 9.22 -1.54
N MET A 20 -7.39 9.76 -0.41
CA MET A 20 -6.92 9.37 0.93
C MET A 20 -7.13 7.88 1.22
N LEU A 21 -8.34 7.37 0.96
CA LEU A 21 -8.67 5.97 1.19
C LEU A 21 -7.84 5.02 0.31
N ARG A 22 -7.56 5.41 -0.93
CA ARG A 22 -6.61 4.70 -1.82
C ARG A 22 -5.18 4.75 -1.30
N ALA A 23 -4.70 5.91 -0.85
CA ALA A 23 -3.37 6.05 -0.28
C ALA A 23 -3.18 5.15 0.96
N PHE A 24 -4.16 5.10 1.88
CA PHE A 24 -4.10 4.18 3.00
C PHE A 24 -4.11 2.71 2.57
N ARG A 25 -4.95 2.34 1.59
CA ARG A 25 -4.98 0.98 1.03
C ARG A 25 -3.61 0.59 0.48
N ASN A 26 -2.91 1.54 -0.13
CA ASN A 26 -1.65 1.30 -0.84
C ASN A 26 -0.41 1.31 0.06
N CYS A 27 -0.40 2.09 1.15
CA CYS A 27 0.81 2.35 1.94
C CYS A 27 0.71 1.98 3.42
N GLY A 28 -0.48 1.64 3.94
CA GLY A 28 -0.66 1.35 5.36
C GLY A 28 -0.76 2.62 6.20
N PHE A 29 0.36 3.07 6.79
CA PHE A 29 0.41 4.29 7.59
C PHE A 29 0.63 5.57 6.76
N LEU A 30 -0.05 6.65 7.15
CA LEU A 30 0.18 7.99 6.62
C LEU A 30 0.43 8.99 7.75
N GLN A 31 1.30 9.98 7.53
CA GLN A 31 1.50 11.13 8.43
C GLN A 31 0.45 12.23 8.17
N LYS A 32 0.36 13.18 9.10
CA LYS A 32 -0.52 14.35 8.97
C LYS A 32 -0.21 15.17 7.72
N SER A 33 1.07 15.36 7.40
CA SER A 33 1.54 16.07 6.19
C SER A 33 1.07 15.41 4.90
N HIS A 34 1.00 14.07 4.84
CA HIS A 34 0.41 13.38 3.68
C HIS A 34 -1.08 13.74 3.52
N LEU A 35 -1.84 13.77 4.62
CA LEU A 35 -3.27 14.08 4.59
C LEU A 35 -3.54 15.55 4.24
N GLN A 36 -2.75 16.47 4.77
CA GLN A 36 -2.96 17.91 4.59
C GLN A 36 -2.27 18.43 3.33
N ASP A 37 -0.96 18.26 3.23
CA ASP A 37 -0.15 18.93 2.21
C ASP A 37 -0.24 18.21 0.85
N LYS A 38 -0.33 16.87 0.87
CA LYS A 38 -0.40 16.07 -0.37
C LYS A 38 -1.83 15.84 -0.85
N LEU A 39 -2.77 15.61 0.08
CA LEU A 39 -4.17 15.30 -0.26
C LEU A 39 -5.14 16.49 -0.08
N GLY A 40 -4.69 17.56 0.59
CA GLY A 40 -5.49 18.77 0.74
C GLY A 40 -6.69 18.62 1.68
N LEU A 41 -6.63 17.72 2.67
CA LEU A 41 -7.67 17.54 3.68
C LEU A 41 -7.54 18.58 4.79
N SER A 42 -8.67 19.13 5.25
CA SER A 42 -8.70 19.99 6.44
C SER A 42 -8.62 19.17 7.72
N ASP A 43 -8.13 19.77 8.80
CA ASP A 43 -8.11 19.15 10.14
C ASP A 43 -9.49 18.62 10.53
N ARG A 44 -10.52 19.45 10.35
CA ARG A 44 -11.92 19.07 10.61
C ARG A 44 -12.33 17.83 9.82
N ARG A 45 -11.87 17.66 8.57
CA ARG A 45 -12.21 16.47 7.77
C ARG A 45 -11.53 15.23 8.34
N ILE A 46 -10.25 15.33 8.68
CA ILE A 46 -9.48 14.25 9.32
C ILE A 46 -10.15 13.83 10.64
N GLU A 47 -10.50 14.80 11.50
CA GLU A 47 -11.21 14.57 12.76
C GLU A 47 -12.56 13.88 12.57
N ASN A 48 -13.31 14.21 11.51
CA ASN A 48 -14.56 13.52 11.19
C ASN A 48 -14.32 12.04 10.84
N PHE A 49 -13.26 11.71 10.09
CA PHE A 49 -12.92 10.32 9.77
C PHE A 49 -12.50 9.52 11.03
N ILE A 50 -11.81 10.19 11.97
CA ILE A 50 -11.44 9.58 13.26
C ILE A 50 -12.69 9.37 14.12
N ARG A 51 -13.52 10.40 14.29
CA ARG A 51 -14.77 10.33 15.06
C ARG A 51 -15.69 9.23 14.54
N ASP A 52 -15.78 9.10 13.22
CA ASP A 52 -16.62 8.10 12.56
C ASP A 52 -15.96 6.71 12.50
N GLN A 53 -14.76 6.58 13.10
CA GLN A 53 -13.98 5.36 13.23
C GLN A 53 -13.55 4.74 11.91
N TYR A 54 -13.41 5.52 10.84
CA TYR A 54 -12.89 5.03 9.56
C TYR A 54 -11.36 5.03 9.53
N ILE A 55 -10.72 5.96 10.23
CA ILE A 55 -9.27 5.98 10.43
C ILE A 55 -8.96 6.07 11.93
N GLU A 56 -7.81 5.54 12.32
CA GLU A 56 -7.27 5.60 13.68
C GLU A 56 -6.07 6.52 13.71
N LYS A 57 -5.92 7.30 14.79
CA LYS A 57 -4.71 8.08 15.08
C LYS A 57 -3.85 7.26 16.03
N CYS A 58 -2.64 6.93 15.61
CA CYS A 58 -1.66 6.18 16.39
C CYS A 58 -0.52 7.10 16.83
N VAL A 59 0.04 6.84 18.00
CA VAL A 59 1.24 7.52 18.52
C VAL A 59 2.42 6.58 18.34
N VAL A 60 3.52 7.12 17.81
CA VAL A 60 4.76 6.38 17.61
C VAL A 60 5.91 7.20 18.17
N ASP A 61 6.85 6.54 18.82
CA ASP A 61 8.02 7.22 19.35
C ASP A 61 9.01 7.49 18.21
N ASN A 62 9.38 8.76 18.04
CA ASN A 62 10.45 9.11 17.13
C ASN A 62 11.79 8.75 17.78
N ASN A 63 12.41 7.68 17.30
CA ASN A 63 13.67 7.18 17.87
C ASN A 63 14.83 8.20 17.82
N LYS A 64 14.77 9.21 16.94
CA LYS A 64 15.79 10.26 16.79
C LYS A 64 15.54 11.45 17.70
N THR A 65 14.31 11.98 17.72
CA THR A 65 13.98 13.20 18.49
C THR A 65 13.46 12.91 19.89
N LYS A 66 13.09 11.64 20.18
CA LYS A 66 12.36 11.22 21.39
C LYS A 66 11.00 11.89 21.58
N GLU A 67 10.48 12.50 20.52
CA GLU A 67 9.15 13.10 20.52
C GLU A 67 8.09 12.12 20.02
N ALA A 68 6.86 12.33 20.49
CA ALA A 68 5.70 11.60 20.01
C ALA A 68 5.34 12.07 18.60
N GLU A 69 5.33 11.16 17.64
CA GLU A 69 4.87 11.39 16.28
C GLU A 69 3.50 10.75 16.06
N TYR A 70 2.65 11.41 15.28
CA TYR A 70 1.30 10.93 15.01
C TYR A 70 1.17 10.43 13.58
N VAL A 71 0.76 9.17 13.45
CA VAL A 71 0.44 8.53 12.18
C VAL A 71 -1.00 8.06 12.17
N TYR A 72 -1.54 7.84 10.98
CA TYR A 72 -2.92 7.46 10.75
C TYR A 72 -2.96 6.16 9.95
N ARG A 73 -3.98 5.34 10.17
CA ARG A 73 -4.25 4.13 9.38
C ARG A 73 -5.74 3.89 9.24
N LEU A 74 -6.14 3.06 8.28
CA LEU A 74 -7.52 2.55 8.22
C LEU A 74 -7.82 1.64 9.41
N SER A 75 -8.98 1.85 10.02
CA SER A 75 -9.59 0.85 10.90
C SER A 75 -10.21 -0.28 10.07
N LYS A 76 -10.73 -1.33 10.73
CA LYS A 76 -11.56 -2.35 10.06
C LYS A 76 -12.77 -1.74 9.34
N LYS A 77 -13.47 -0.82 10.02
CA LYS A 77 -14.61 -0.10 9.45
C LYS A 77 -14.20 0.77 8.25
N GLY A 78 -13.00 1.36 8.29
CA GLY A 78 -12.41 2.06 7.15
C GLY A 78 -12.15 1.14 5.96
N GLN A 79 -11.60 -0.06 6.20
CA GLN A 79 -11.40 -1.04 5.15
C GLN A 79 -12.71 -1.51 4.53
N GLU A 80 -13.77 -1.70 5.33
CA GLU A 80 -15.11 -2.02 4.84
C GLU A 80 -15.69 -0.87 3.99
N LEU A 81 -15.51 0.38 4.42
CA LEU A 81 -15.89 1.55 3.62
C LEU A 81 -15.18 1.54 2.25
N CYS A 82 -13.87 1.28 2.23
CA CYS A 82 -13.07 1.16 1.02
C CYS A 82 -13.59 0.06 0.08
N LYS A 83 -13.89 -1.13 0.62
CA LYS A 83 -14.45 -2.25 -0.15
C LYS A 83 -15.81 -1.90 -0.74
N ASN A 84 -16.73 -1.40 0.09
CA ASN A 84 -18.13 -1.23 -0.30
C ASN A 84 -18.35 -0.03 -1.22
N HIS A 85 -17.59 1.07 -1.04
CA HIS A 85 -17.82 2.31 -1.79
C HIS A 85 -16.86 2.53 -2.95
N LEU A 86 -15.66 1.94 -2.89
CA LEU A 86 -14.59 2.18 -3.87
C LEU A 86 -14.09 0.90 -4.54
N ASN A 87 -14.68 -0.25 -4.19
CA ASN A 87 -14.26 -1.57 -4.67
C ASN A 87 -12.75 -1.81 -4.46
N LEU A 88 -12.21 -1.32 -3.34
CA LEU A 88 -10.81 -1.49 -3.01
C LEU A 88 -10.62 -2.80 -2.22
N SER A 89 -9.78 -3.68 -2.77
CA SER A 89 -9.31 -4.92 -2.15
C SER A 89 -7.79 -4.85 -1.92
N ASN A 90 -7.16 -5.97 -1.52
CA ASN A 90 -5.70 -6.11 -1.48
C ASN A 90 -4.97 -4.98 -0.74
N PHE A 91 -5.47 -4.67 0.46
CA PHE A 91 -4.86 -3.70 1.36
C PHE A 91 -3.42 -4.11 1.68
N TYR A 92 -2.52 -3.12 1.64
CA TYR A 92 -1.14 -3.29 2.02
C TYR A 92 -1.02 -3.87 3.43
N ALA A 93 -0.11 -4.85 3.57
CA ALA A 93 0.19 -5.47 4.85
C ALA A 93 1.26 -4.62 5.55
N SER A 94 0.81 -3.72 6.42
CA SER A 94 1.70 -2.82 7.19
C SER A 94 2.79 -3.60 7.92
N GLN A 95 4.05 -3.16 7.77
CA GLN A 95 5.21 -3.78 8.42
C GLN A 95 5.63 -2.99 9.65
N SER A 96 6.03 -1.73 9.44
CA SER A 96 6.40 -0.80 10.48
C SER A 96 6.17 0.62 10.01
N VAL A 97 5.98 1.54 10.94
CA VAL A 97 5.65 2.93 10.59
C VAL A 97 6.76 3.60 9.77
N ARG A 98 8.03 3.27 10.04
CA ARG A 98 9.17 3.78 9.26
C ARG A 98 9.16 3.25 7.82
N HIS A 99 8.88 1.97 7.65
CA HIS A 99 8.82 1.30 6.35
C HIS A 99 7.64 1.85 5.52
N ASP A 100 6.44 1.84 6.11
CA ASP A 100 5.23 2.37 5.51
C ASP A 100 5.36 3.86 5.12
N ASN A 101 6.01 4.68 5.95
CA ASN A 101 6.25 6.09 5.64
C ASN A 101 7.19 6.28 4.43
N ALA A 102 8.20 5.44 4.26
CA ALA A 102 9.08 5.50 3.09
C ALA A 102 8.33 5.11 1.80
N LEU A 103 7.46 4.09 1.90
CA LEU A 103 6.58 3.70 0.82
C LEU A 103 5.57 4.82 0.48
N ALA A 104 4.97 5.44 1.49
CA ALA A 104 4.07 6.57 1.33
C ALA A 104 4.76 7.78 0.68
N LYS A 105 5.99 8.09 1.11
CA LYS A 105 6.79 9.16 0.50
C LYS A 105 6.98 8.91 -0.99
N LYS A 106 7.40 7.71 -1.37
CA LYS A 106 7.52 7.32 -2.79
C LYS A 106 6.19 7.46 -3.51
N TYR A 107 5.10 6.98 -2.91
CA TYR A 107 3.77 7.06 -3.51
C TYR A 107 3.36 8.50 -3.86
N PHE A 108 3.58 9.44 -2.93
CA PHE A 108 3.23 10.85 -3.13
C PHE A 108 4.21 11.63 -4.03
N GLU A 109 5.37 11.07 -4.38
CA GLU A 109 6.29 11.65 -5.37
C GLU A 109 5.89 11.32 -6.82
N MET A 110 5.04 10.31 -7.02
CA MET A 110 4.60 9.87 -8.35
C MET A 110 3.47 10.74 -8.92
N SER A 111 3.26 10.64 -10.23
CA SER A 111 2.10 11.23 -10.89
C SER A 111 0.79 10.57 -10.43
N SER A 112 -0.34 11.26 -10.63
CA SER A 112 -1.66 10.69 -10.29
C SER A 112 -1.97 9.41 -11.07
N GLU A 113 -1.51 9.30 -12.32
CA GLU A 113 -1.67 8.08 -13.13
C GLU A 113 -0.90 6.91 -12.53
N GLN A 114 0.36 7.14 -12.15
CA GLN A 114 1.20 6.14 -11.49
C GLN A 114 0.59 5.71 -10.14
N GLN A 115 0.10 6.66 -9.35
CA GLN A 115 -0.60 6.40 -8.08
C GLN A 115 -1.87 5.56 -8.25
N LEU A 116 -2.62 5.75 -9.34
CA LEU A 116 -3.81 4.96 -9.66
C LEU A 116 -3.46 3.53 -10.09
N SER A 117 -2.30 3.34 -10.71
CA SER A 117 -1.77 2.04 -11.13
C SER A 117 -1.04 1.26 -10.01
N TRP A 118 -1.04 1.78 -8.78
CA TRP A 118 -0.28 1.20 -7.68
C TRP A 118 -0.69 -0.24 -7.35
N LEU A 119 0.30 -1.07 -7.10
CA LEU A 119 0.21 -2.46 -6.69
C LEU A 119 0.73 -2.60 -5.27
N THR A 120 0.02 -3.32 -4.42
CA THR A 120 0.52 -3.79 -3.13
C THR A 120 1.16 -5.16 -3.28
N GLU A 121 1.85 -5.64 -2.23
CA GLU A 121 2.31 -7.03 -2.14
C GLU A 121 1.20 -8.05 -2.47
N ARG A 122 -0.05 -7.79 -2.05
CA ARG A 122 -1.20 -8.66 -2.35
C ARG A 122 -1.59 -8.62 -3.83
N ASP A 123 -1.51 -7.46 -4.47
CA ASP A 123 -1.72 -7.37 -5.92
C ASP A 123 -0.62 -8.12 -6.69
N TRP A 124 0.62 -8.08 -6.20
CA TRP A 124 1.71 -8.88 -6.76
C TRP A 124 1.46 -10.38 -6.63
N ARG A 125 0.90 -10.82 -5.49
CA ARG A 125 0.51 -12.21 -5.27
C ARG A 125 -0.53 -12.67 -6.29
N ASP A 126 -1.62 -11.92 -6.45
CA ASP A 126 -2.68 -12.24 -7.41
C ASP A 126 -2.12 -12.32 -8.85
N ARG A 127 -1.22 -11.40 -9.23
CA ARG A 127 -0.57 -11.42 -10.54
C ARG A 127 0.35 -12.62 -10.72
N PHE A 128 1.06 -13.02 -9.67
CA PHE A 128 1.91 -14.20 -9.70
C PHE A 128 1.06 -15.46 -9.86
N GLU A 129 -0.01 -15.61 -9.09
CA GLU A 129 -0.95 -16.73 -9.21
C GLU A 129 -1.60 -16.80 -10.60
N ALA A 130 -1.98 -15.65 -11.16
CA ALA A 130 -2.49 -15.57 -12.53
C ALA A 130 -1.44 -16.03 -13.56
N LYS A 131 -0.18 -15.62 -13.41
CA LYS A 131 0.92 -16.08 -14.28
C LYS A 131 1.11 -17.60 -14.21
N ILE A 132 1.03 -18.18 -13.02
CA ILE A 132 1.10 -19.65 -12.82
C ILE A 132 -0.06 -20.34 -13.55
N SER A 133 -1.29 -19.81 -13.41
CA SER A 133 -2.46 -20.36 -14.09
C SER A 133 -2.34 -20.28 -15.61
N ASP A 134 -1.83 -19.17 -16.14
CA ASP A 134 -1.59 -18.97 -17.58
C ASP A 134 -0.53 -19.94 -18.14
N LEU A 135 0.56 -20.18 -17.40
CA LEU A 135 1.55 -21.19 -17.75
C LEU A 135 0.93 -22.59 -17.85
N ARG A 136 0.08 -22.97 -16.89
CA ARG A 136 -0.63 -24.26 -16.92
C ARG A 136 -1.59 -24.36 -18.10
N PHE A 137 -2.34 -23.29 -18.37
CA PHE A 137 -3.24 -23.23 -19.53
C PHE A 137 -2.48 -23.40 -20.86
N GLN A 138 -1.24 -22.91 -20.94
CA GLN A 138 -0.35 -23.09 -22.10
C GLN A 138 0.37 -24.45 -22.15
N GLY A 139 0.06 -25.39 -21.24
CA GLY A 139 0.72 -26.69 -21.14
C GLY A 139 2.17 -26.63 -20.63
N LYS A 140 2.56 -25.54 -19.96
CA LYS A 140 3.90 -25.34 -19.39
C LYS A 140 3.94 -25.73 -17.90
N ASP A 141 3.37 -26.88 -17.55
CA ASP A 141 3.22 -27.34 -16.17
C ASP A 141 4.55 -27.42 -15.42
N GLN A 142 5.60 -27.92 -16.05
CA GLN A 142 6.93 -28.01 -15.44
C GLN A 142 7.45 -26.64 -14.99
N ARG A 143 7.26 -25.59 -15.81
CA ARG A 143 7.69 -24.23 -15.46
C ARG A 143 6.82 -23.64 -14.34
N ALA A 144 5.52 -23.93 -14.36
CA ALA A 144 4.61 -23.51 -13.29
C ALA A 144 5.03 -24.12 -11.94
N ASP A 145 5.33 -25.41 -11.90
CA ASP A 145 5.74 -26.12 -10.69
C ASP A 145 7.13 -25.69 -10.19
N GLU A 146 8.05 -25.37 -11.10
CA GLU A 146 9.34 -24.77 -10.75
C GLU A 146 9.15 -23.42 -10.03
N LEU A 147 8.33 -22.51 -10.59
CA LEU A 147 8.07 -21.21 -9.99
C LEU A 147 7.40 -21.32 -8.62
N ILE A 148 6.43 -22.23 -8.46
CA ILE A 148 5.82 -22.54 -7.16
C ILE A 148 6.88 -23.04 -6.17
N SER A 149 7.78 -23.91 -6.62
CA SER A 149 8.85 -24.46 -5.77
C SER A 149 9.83 -23.38 -5.32
N LEU A 150 10.23 -22.48 -6.22
CA LEU A 150 11.11 -21.35 -5.87
C LEU A 150 10.43 -20.42 -4.86
N TYR A 151 9.15 -20.12 -5.05
CA TYR A 151 8.37 -19.30 -4.10
C TYR A 151 8.25 -19.96 -2.73
N LYS A 152 7.91 -21.26 -2.67
CA LYS A 152 7.83 -22.02 -1.40
C LYS A 152 9.16 -22.13 -0.66
N ARG A 153 10.29 -22.05 -1.38
CA ARG A 153 11.64 -22.08 -0.82
C ARG A 153 12.19 -20.68 -0.49
N ASN A 154 11.35 -19.64 -0.55
CA ASN A 154 11.73 -18.23 -0.34
C ASN A 154 12.80 -17.71 -1.29
N LEU A 155 12.99 -18.37 -2.45
CA LEU A 155 13.90 -17.91 -3.51
C LEU A 155 13.26 -16.86 -4.42
N LEU A 156 11.94 -16.67 -4.27
CA LEU A 156 11.15 -15.57 -4.84
C LEU A 156 10.40 -14.89 -3.71
N SER A 157 10.45 -13.57 -3.66
CA SER A 157 9.71 -12.77 -2.68
C SER A 157 8.97 -11.62 -3.35
N LEU A 158 7.76 -11.33 -2.86
CA LEU A 158 6.88 -10.31 -3.42
C LEU A 158 7.38 -8.92 -3.03
N PRO A 159 7.52 -7.96 -3.96
CA PRO A 159 7.87 -6.58 -3.63
C PRO A 159 6.82 -5.90 -2.75
N ASP A 160 7.23 -4.93 -1.93
CA ASP A 160 6.34 -4.16 -1.07
C ASP A 160 5.24 -3.42 -1.85
N GLY A 161 5.59 -2.90 -3.03
CA GLY A 161 4.63 -2.29 -3.93
C GLY A 161 5.10 -2.22 -5.38
N GLY A 162 4.37 -1.47 -6.20
CA GLY A 162 4.74 -1.25 -7.59
C GLY A 162 3.78 -0.31 -8.31
N TYR A 163 4.14 0.13 -9.51
CA TYR A 163 3.29 1.00 -10.33
C TYR A 163 3.67 0.89 -11.81
N SER A 164 2.74 1.24 -12.68
CA SER A 164 2.99 1.31 -14.11
C SER A 164 3.76 2.59 -14.46
N ASN A 165 4.76 2.47 -15.31
CA ASN A 165 5.55 3.57 -15.85
C ASN A 165 5.72 3.37 -17.36
N GLY A 166 4.76 3.90 -18.13
CA GLY A 166 4.60 3.59 -19.55
C GLY A 166 4.29 2.10 -19.74
N GLU A 167 5.05 1.43 -20.61
CA GLU A 167 4.88 0.00 -20.92
C GLU A 167 5.51 -0.94 -19.87
N SER A 168 6.27 -0.41 -18.92
CA SER A 168 6.94 -1.19 -17.88
C SER A 168 6.22 -1.07 -16.54
N ILE A 169 6.32 -2.11 -15.71
CA ILE A 169 5.98 -2.02 -14.30
C ILE A 169 7.26 -1.78 -13.51
N VAL A 170 7.22 -0.87 -12.55
CA VAL A 170 8.29 -0.66 -11.57
C VAL A 170 7.85 -1.30 -10.25
N ALA A 171 8.59 -2.28 -9.77
CA ALA A 171 8.44 -2.85 -8.44
C ALA A 171 9.24 -2.02 -7.44
N VAL A 172 8.62 -1.70 -6.30
CA VAL A 172 9.21 -0.89 -5.24
C VAL A 172 9.45 -1.79 -4.04
N GLU A 173 10.68 -1.80 -3.55
CA GLU A 173 11.07 -2.51 -2.33
C GLU A 173 11.76 -1.53 -1.37
N VAL A 174 11.32 -1.50 -0.11
CA VAL A 174 11.94 -0.70 0.94
C VAL A 174 12.81 -1.62 1.78
N THR A 175 14.12 -1.39 1.75
CA THR A 175 15.12 -2.21 2.45
C THR A 175 15.71 -1.47 3.65
N THR A 176 16.00 -2.23 4.70
CA THR A 176 16.77 -1.76 5.86
C THR A 176 18.19 -2.33 5.82
N SER A 177 19.10 -1.77 6.62
CA SER A 177 20.47 -2.28 6.74
C SER A 177 20.58 -3.73 7.28
N SER A 178 19.47 -4.31 7.74
CA SER A 178 19.40 -5.69 8.20
C SER A 178 19.14 -6.70 7.07
N TYR A 179 18.76 -6.23 5.87
CA TYR A 179 18.47 -7.13 4.76
C TYR A 179 19.74 -7.83 4.29
N GLY A 180 19.66 -9.16 4.16
CA GLY A 180 20.74 -9.95 3.55
C GLY A 180 20.72 -9.87 2.03
N ASN A 181 21.85 -10.16 1.39
CA ASN A 181 21.93 -10.24 -0.08
C ASN A 181 20.92 -11.25 -0.65
N GLU A 182 20.62 -12.33 0.08
CA GLU A 182 19.67 -13.36 -0.34
C GLU A 182 18.22 -12.83 -0.39
N GLU A 183 17.83 -11.98 0.55
CA GLU A 183 16.47 -11.40 0.60
C GLU A 183 16.25 -10.43 -0.55
N ILE A 184 17.25 -9.58 -0.83
CA ILE A 184 17.23 -8.66 -1.97
C ILE A 184 17.20 -9.47 -3.28
N GLN A 185 18.04 -10.51 -3.40
CA GLN A 185 18.07 -11.36 -4.59
C GLN A 185 16.73 -12.06 -4.84
N ALA A 186 16.04 -12.52 -3.79
CA ALA A 186 14.72 -13.14 -3.93
C ALA A 186 13.67 -12.18 -4.49
N LYS A 187 13.73 -10.89 -4.11
CA LYS A 187 12.86 -9.83 -4.65
C LYS A 187 13.22 -9.52 -6.10
N GLU A 188 14.51 -9.37 -6.41
CA GLU A 188 14.97 -9.14 -7.79
C GLU A 188 14.57 -10.29 -8.72
N ASN A 189 14.78 -11.54 -8.31
CA ASN A 189 14.38 -12.73 -9.07
C ASN A 189 12.88 -12.71 -9.39
N PHE A 190 12.05 -12.37 -8.40
CA PHE A 190 10.61 -12.24 -8.60
C PHE A 190 10.29 -11.17 -9.65
N THR A 191 10.92 -9.99 -9.55
CA THR A 191 10.67 -8.91 -10.52
C THR A 191 11.07 -9.27 -11.94
N GLN A 192 12.17 -9.99 -12.12
CA GLN A 192 12.60 -10.50 -13.42
C GLN A 192 11.55 -11.46 -14.01
N ILE A 193 11.04 -12.40 -13.21
CA ILE A 193 9.98 -13.34 -13.65
C ILE A 193 8.69 -12.60 -14.04
N MET A 194 8.38 -11.51 -13.35
CA MET A 194 7.22 -10.67 -13.61
C MET A 194 7.46 -9.60 -14.68
N ASN A 195 8.63 -9.57 -15.33
CA ASN A 195 9.04 -8.56 -16.31
C ASN A 195 8.89 -7.12 -15.78
N ALA A 196 9.21 -6.91 -14.51
CA ALA A 196 9.18 -5.62 -13.84
C ALA A 196 10.60 -5.09 -13.59
N LYS A 197 10.73 -3.76 -13.51
CA LYS A 197 11.97 -3.08 -13.11
C LYS A 197 12.04 -3.00 -11.59
N PHE A 198 13.17 -3.38 -11.00
CA PHE A 198 13.37 -3.29 -9.56
C PHE A 198 13.79 -1.86 -9.15
N HIS A 199 13.18 -1.32 -8.11
CA HIS A 199 13.53 -0.04 -7.51
C HIS A 199 13.60 -0.16 -6.00
N GLU A 200 14.82 -0.05 -5.47
CA GLU A 200 15.11 -0.13 -4.04
C GLU A 200 15.05 1.25 -3.36
N ILE A 201 14.43 1.31 -2.18
CA ILE A 201 14.43 2.46 -1.28
C ILE A 201 15.12 2.06 0.03
N LYS A 202 16.34 2.56 0.25
CA LYS A 202 17.09 2.28 1.48
C LYS A 202 16.68 3.24 2.60
N ILE A 203 16.34 2.71 3.78
CA ILE A 203 15.90 3.52 4.93
C ILE A 203 16.78 3.42 6.16
#